data_AF-A0A7Y9RTG5-F1
#
_entry.id   AF-A0A7Y9RTG5-F1
#
_cell.length_a   1.000
_cell.length_b   1.000
_cell.length_c   1.000
_cell.angle_alpha   90.00
_cell.angle_beta   90.00
_cell.angle_gamma   90.00
#
_symmetry.space_group_name_H-M   'P 1'
#
loop_
_entity.id
_entity.type
_entity.pdbx_description
1 polymer ?
#
loop_
_entity_poly.entity_id
_entity_poly.type
_entity_poly.pdbx_seq_one_letter_code
_entity_poly.pdbx_strand_id
1 'polypeptide(L)'
;MAHTDKTDPFRVKIWHGALGRVAEHDHTDGICDLPRTLADFLAQDPRRTSACTWSWADDGTGLCGCEVCRGQTSERRVRRGERRRTRMSLGEERKRWRAAGSLSATAAVGGP
;
A
#
# COMPACT_ATOMS: atom_id res chain seq x y z
N MET A 1 9.50 -23.59 18.59
CA MET A 1 9.67 -22.38 17.75
C MET A 1 9.45 -21.19 18.65
N ALA A 2 10.45 -20.30 18.79
CA ALA A 2 10.35 -19.14 19.67
C ALA A 2 9.34 -18.13 19.08
N HIS A 3 8.38 -17.70 19.89
CA HIS A 3 7.46 -16.62 19.57
C HIS A 3 8.27 -15.34 19.38
N THR A 4 8.62 -15.02 18.14
CA THR A 4 9.28 -13.76 17.84
C THR A 4 8.20 -12.69 17.70
N ASP A 5 8.13 -11.76 18.66
CA ASP A 5 7.26 -10.57 18.63
C ASP A 5 7.26 -9.85 17.28
N LYS A 6 8.33 -10.00 16.48
CA LYS A 6 8.42 -9.50 15.11
C LYS A 6 7.26 -9.94 14.20
N THR A 7 6.78 -11.18 14.30
CA THR A 7 5.73 -11.71 13.42
C THR A 7 4.32 -11.40 13.89
N ASP A 8 4.17 -10.83 15.09
CA ASP A 8 2.84 -10.59 15.61
C ASP A 8 2.07 -9.58 14.74
N PRO A 9 0.77 -9.84 14.49
CA PRO A 9 -0.08 -8.89 13.82
C PRO A 9 -0.04 -7.53 14.51
N PHE A 10 -0.05 -6.45 13.72
CA PHE A 10 0.02 -5.08 14.23
C PHE A 10 -0.97 -4.81 15.38
N ARG A 11 -2.20 -5.30 15.22
CA ARG A 11 -3.27 -5.25 16.23
C ARG A 11 -2.89 -5.93 17.56
N VAL A 12 -2.20 -7.06 17.50
CA VAL A 12 -1.76 -7.81 18.68
C VAL A 12 -0.60 -7.08 19.38
N LYS A 13 0.31 -6.47 18.61
CA LYS A 13 1.41 -5.65 19.15
C LYS A 13 0.94 -4.42 19.93
N ILE A 14 -0.12 -3.76 19.47
CA ILE A 14 -0.79 -2.65 20.20
C ILE A 14 -1.32 -3.16 21.55
N TRP A 15 -1.93 -4.34 21.57
CA TRP A 15 -2.53 -4.91 22.78
C TRP A 15 -1.51 -5.43 23.80
N HIS A 16 -0.40 -6.00 23.33
CA HIS A 16 0.70 -6.44 24.21
C HIS A 16 1.59 -5.29 24.69
N GLY A 17 1.35 -4.05 24.26
CA GLY A 17 2.12 -2.88 24.68
C GLY A 17 3.50 -2.77 24.03
N ALA A 18 3.80 -3.61 23.03
CA ALA A 18 4.99 -3.48 22.19
C ALA A 18 4.92 -2.21 21.31
N LEU A 19 3.70 -1.69 21.09
CA LEU A 19 3.44 -0.39 20.48
C LEU A 19 2.62 0.46 21.45
N GLY A 20 2.92 1.76 21.48
CA GLY A 20 2.08 2.73 22.21
C GLY A 20 0.65 2.69 21.70
N ARG A 21 -0.33 2.76 22.61
CA ARG A 21 -1.75 2.77 22.25
C ARG A 21 -2.45 3.99 22.83
N VAL A 22 -3.38 4.55 22.08
CA VAL A 22 -4.28 5.62 22.50
C VAL A 22 -5.73 5.19 22.29
N ALA A 23 -6.60 5.56 23.21
CA ALA A 23 -8.02 5.36 23.05
C ALA A 23 -8.57 6.47 22.14
N GLU A 24 -9.11 6.09 21.00
CA GLU A 24 -9.87 6.97 20.13
C GLU A 24 -11.35 6.76 20.44
N HIS A 25 -11.98 7.79 20.99
CA HIS A 25 -13.37 7.75 21.42
C HIS A 25 -14.25 8.50 20.43
N ASP A 26 -15.11 7.77 19.73
CA ASP A 26 -16.30 8.33 19.10
C ASP A 26 -17.51 7.85 19.91
N HIS A 27 -18.22 8.79 20.53
CA HIS A 27 -19.41 8.52 21.34
C HIS A 27 -20.69 8.99 20.63
N THR A 28 -20.70 9.01 19.29
CA THR A 28 -21.88 9.40 18.52
C THR A 28 -23.15 8.64 18.96
N ASP A 29 -23.00 7.36 19.33
CA ASP A 29 -24.11 6.52 19.83
C ASP A 29 -24.20 6.44 21.37
N GLY A 30 -23.47 7.30 22.09
CA GLY A 30 -23.55 7.49 23.54
C GLY A 30 -22.96 6.40 24.42
N ILE A 31 -22.76 5.18 23.91
CA ILE A 31 -22.13 4.06 24.65
C ILE A 31 -20.69 3.90 24.17
N CYS A 32 -19.75 3.90 25.12
CA CYS A 32 -18.37 3.54 24.83
C CYS A 32 -18.26 2.03 24.58
N ASP A 33 -17.97 1.66 23.34
CA ASP A 33 -17.75 0.28 22.90
C ASP A 33 -16.26 -0.07 22.76
N LEU A 34 -15.39 0.69 23.45
CA LEU A 34 -13.96 0.47 23.45
C LEU A 34 -13.65 -0.92 24.05
N PRO A 35 -12.98 -1.81 23.30
CA PRO A 35 -12.72 -3.15 23.79
C PRO A 35 -11.78 -3.10 25.00
N ARG A 36 -12.10 -3.90 26.03
CA ARG A 36 -11.34 -3.94 27.30
C ARG A 36 -10.25 -5.00 27.26
N THR A 37 -10.45 -6.04 26.46
CA THR A 37 -9.50 -7.13 26.28
C THR A 37 -9.13 -7.31 24.81
N LEU A 38 -8.00 -7.98 24.56
CA LEU A 38 -7.62 -8.40 23.21
C LEU A 38 -8.66 -9.33 22.59
N ALA A 39 -9.30 -10.19 23.38
CA ALA A 39 -10.37 -11.07 22.90
C ALA A 39 -11.56 -10.26 22.38
N ASP A 40 -11.98 -9.22 23.12
CA ASP A 40 -13.06 -8.31 22.69
C ASP A 40 -12.69 -7.62 21.36
N PHE A 41 -11.46 -7.15 21.24
CA PHE A 41 -10.98 -6.48 20.03
C PHE A 41 -10.87 -7.41 18.81
N LEU A 42 -10.52 -8.68 19.01
CA LEU A 42 -10.48 -9.67 17.94
C LEU A 42 -11.87 -10.17 17.55
N ALA A 43 -12.81 -10.15 18.50
CA ALA A 43 -14.21 -10.53 18.28
C ALA A 43 -15.04 -9.43 17.60
N GLN A 44 -14.54 -8.18 17.55
CA GLN A 44 -15.19 -7.10 16.83
C GLN A 44 -15.26 -7.43 15.33
N ASP A 45 -16.48 -7.48 14.80
CA ASP A 45 -16.71 -7.62 13.36
C ASP A 45 -16.08 -6.42 12.64
N PRO A 46 -15.13 -6.63 11.71
CA PRO A 46 -14.49 -5.54 10.97
C PRO A 46 -15.47 -4.71 10.11
N ARG A 47 -16.71 -5.19 9.89
CA ARG A 47 -17.79 -4.44 9.24
C ARG A 47 -18.61 -3.60 10.20
N ARG A 48 -18.55 -3.89 11.50
CA ARG A 48 -19.11 -3.01 12.54
C ARG A 48 -18.11 -1.88 12.75
N THR A 49 -18.54 -0.68 12.42
CA THR A 49 -17.81 0.53 12.80
C THR A 49 -18.03 0.70 14.30
N SER A 50 -17.18 0.09 15.13
CA SER A 50 -17.15 0.46 16.54
C SER A 50 -16.71 1.90 16.62
N ALA A 51 -17.47 2.72 17.33
CA ALA A 51 -17.21 4.15 17.39
C ALA A 51 -15.92 4.41 18.21
N CYS A 52 -15.73 3.68 19.31
CA CYS A 52 -14.49 3.73 20.08
C CYS A 52 -13.50 2.62 19.66
N THR A 53 -12.24 2.98 19.38
CA THR A 53 -11.19 2.03 18.98
C THR A 53 -9.85 2.30 19.67
N TRP A 54 -9.01 1.27 19.77
CA TRP A 54 -7.61 1.45 20.12
C TRP A 54 -6.81 1.78 18.87
N SER A 55 -6.24 2.98 18.85
CA SER A 55 -5.34 3.42 17.80
C SER A 55 -3.90 3.36 18.26
N TRP A 56 -2.98 3.28 17.29
CA TRP A 56 -1.55 3.30 17.55
C TRP A 56 -1.10 4.73 17.83
N ALA A 57 -0.35 4.92 18.91
CA ALA A 57 0.38 6.15 19.16
C ALA A 57 1.63 6.15 18.28
N ASP A 58 1.61 6.90 17.18
CA ASP A 58 2.77 7.01 16.29
C ASP A 58 3.96 7.63 17.07
N ASP A 59 5.02 6.84 17.19
CA ASP A 59 6.30 7.21 17.80
C ASP A 59 7.37 7.55 16.75
N GLY A 60 6.98 7.66 15.48
CA GLY A 60 7.86 7.93 14.34
C GLY A 60 8.61 6.70 13.82
N THR A 61 8.36 5.50 14.36
CA THR A 61 9.07 4.27 13.94
C THR A 61 8.65 3.74 12.57
N GLY A 62 7.57 4.28 11.97
CA GLY A 62 7.07 3.83 10.67
C GLY A 62 6.51 2.41 10.67
N LEU A 63 6.15 1.88 11.85
CA LEU A 63 5.58 0.54 12.01
C LEU A 63 4.13 0.46 11.52
N CYS A 64 3.45 1.59 11.33
CA CYS A 64 2.13 1.63 10.68
C CYS A 64 2.19 1.09 9.26
N GLY A 65 1.32 0.12 8.99
CA GLY A 65 1.09 -0.45 7.67
C GLY A 65 0.50 0.53 6.64
N CYS A 66 0.04 1.71 7.08
CA CYS A 66 -0.73 2.66 6.30
C CYS A 66 0.05 3.26 5.12
N GLU A 67 -0.69 3.66 4.08
CA GLU A 67 -0.11 4.18 2.84
C GLU A 67 0.75 5.43 3.05
N VAL A 68 0.43 6.23 4.08
CA VAL A 68 1.17 7.44 4.48
C VAL A 68 2.53 7.07 5.06
N CYS A 69 2.55 6.24 6.12
CA CYS A 69 3.80 5.83 6.77
C CYS A 69 4.70 4.99 5.87
N ARG A 70 4.13 4.19 4.96
CA ARG A 70 4.89 3.35 4.03
C ARG A 70 5.20 4.02 2.69
N GLY A 71 4.77 5.26 2.48
CA GLY A 71 4.97 5.96 1.19
C GLY A 71 4.41 5.21 -0.02
N GLN A 72 3.45 4.29 0.16
CA GLN A 72 2.99 3.39 -0.90
C GLN A 72 2.40 4.17 -2.08
N THR A 73 1.69 5.26 -1.79
CA THR A 73 1.03 6.07 -2.81
C THR A 73 2.05 6.83 -3.67
N SER A 74 3.08 7.41 -3.05
CA SER A 74 4.20 8.02 -3.78
C SER A 74 4.96 7.00 -4.61
N GLU A 75 5.29 5.83 -4.04
CA GLU A 75 5.99 4.76 -4.77
C GLU A 75 5.16 4.23 -5.95
N ARG A 76 3.86 3.99 -5.74
CA ARG A 76 2.94 3.55 -6.82
C ARG A 76 2.88 4.58 -7.94
N ARG A 77 2.87 5.88 -7.61
CA ARG A 77 2.88 6.97 -8.60
C ARG A 77 4.16 6.98 -9.42
N VAL A 78 5.32 6.84 -8.76
CA VAL A 78 6.63 6.73 -9.42
C VAL A 78 6.66 5.54 -10.37
N ARG A 79 6.33 4.33 -9.88
CA ARG A 79 6.29 3.11 -10.70
C ARG A 79 5.31 3.21 -11.87
N ARG A 80 4.18 3.90 -11.70
CA ARG A 80 3.23 4.15 -12.80
C ARG A 80 3.83 5.08 -13.86
N GLY A 81 4.53 6.12 -13.43
CA GLY A 81 5.25 7.04 -14.32
C GLY A 81 6.37 6.36 -15.11
N GLU A 82 7.12 5.46 -14.46
CA GLU A 82 8.14 4.63 -15.12
C GLU A 82 7.52 3.72 -16.17
N ARG A 83 6.48 2.96 -15.82
CA ARG A 83 5.78 2.09 -16.79
C ARG A 83 5.27 2.86 -18.01
N ARG A 84 4.74 4.08 -17.81
CA ARG A 84 4.31 4.94 -18.92
C ARG A 84 5.48 5.37 -19.80
N ARG A 85 6.59 5.81 -19.20
CA ARG A 85 7.81 6.19 -19.93
C ARG A 85 8.37 5.03 -20.75
N THR A 86 8.52 3.86 -20.14
CA THR A 86 8.98 2.65 -20.83
C THR A 86 8.07 2.28 -21.99
N ARG A 87 6.74 2.32 -21.81
CA ARG A 87 5.78 2.03 -22.89
C ARG A 87 5.94 3.00 -24.07
N MET A 88 6.17 4.29 -23.80
CA MET A 88 6.40 5.27 -24.86
C MET A 88 7.72 5.03 -25.59
N SER A 89 8.82 4.76 -24.86
CA SER A 89 10.12 4.44 -25.45
C SER A 89 10.04 3.24 -26.39
N LEU A 90 9.48 2.13 -25.89
CA LEU A 90 9.30 0.91 -26.68
C LEU A 90 8.36 1.14 -27.87
N GLY A 91 7.36 2.01 -27.71
CA GLY A 91 6.46 2.41 -28.80
C GLY A 91 7.20 3.15 -29.92
N GLU A 92 8.07 4.10 -29.56
CA GLU A 92 8.90 4.85 -30.50
C GLU A 92 9.96 3.96 -31.17
N GLU A 93 10.64 3.11 -30.41
CA GLU A 93 11.57 2.12 -30.94
C GLU A 93 10.89 1.17 -31.93
N ARG A 94 9.68 0.70 -31.61
CA ARG A 94 8.88 -0.12 -32.53
C ARG A 94 8.51 0.62 -33.80
N LYS A 95 8.16 1.91 -33.72
CA LYS A 95 7.89 2.74 -34.91
C LYS A 95 9.15 2.89 -35.77
N ARG A 96 10.30 3.20 -35.15
CA ARG A 96 11.59 3.32 -35.84
C ARG A 96 11.98 2.02 -36.54
N TRP A 97 11.82 0.88 -35.86
CA TRP A 97 12.08 -0.44 -36.44
C TRP A 97 11.18 -0.72 -37.65
N ARG A 98 9.87 -0.42 -37.55
CA ARG A 98 8.94 -0.55 -38.69
C ARG A 98 9.30 0.37 -39.84
N ALA A 99 9.66 1.62 -39.55
CA ALA A 99 10.04 2.60 -40.56
C ALA A 99 11.34 2.18 -41.28
N ALA A 100 12.34 1.68 -40.55
CA ALA A 100 13.56 1.13 -41.11
C ALA A 100 13.29 -0.11 -41.99
N GLY A 101 12.43 -1.01 -41.54
CA GLY A 101 11.99 -2.16 -42.33
C GLY A 101 11.16 -1.77 -43.58
N SER A 102 10.36 -0.72 -43.50
CA SER A 102 9.63 -0.19 -44.67
C SER A 102 10.52 0.56 -45.66
N LEU A 103 11.57 1.23 -45.18
CA LEU A 103 12.58 1.88 -46.02
C LEU A 103 13.46 0.86 -46.75
N SER A 104 13.72 -0.31 -46.15
CA SER A 104 14.40 -1.41 -46.86
C SER A 104 13.52 -2.06 -47.94
N ALA A 105 12.19 -2.04 -47.80
CA ALA A 105 11.28 -2.62 -48.78
C ALA A 105 11.09 -1.72 -50.02
N THR A 106 11.12 -0.40 -49.86
CA THR A 106 11.00 0.55 -50.99
C THR A 106 12.30 0.73 -51.78
N ALA A 107 13.47 0.58 -51.14
CA ALA A 107 14.76 0.64 -51.83
C ALA A 107 15.02 -0.55 -52.79
N ALA A 108 14.32 -1.67 -52.60
CA ALA A 108 14.48 -2.87 -53.44
C ALA A 108 13.65 -2.85 -54.74
N VAL A 109 12.74 -1.87 -54.93
CA VAL A 109 11.81 -1.82 -56.08
C VAL A 109 12.22 -0.77 -57.12
N GLY A 110 13.30 -0.02 -56.88
CA GLY A 110 13.79 1.04 -57.77
C GLY A 110 15.23 0.83 -58.22
N GLY A 111 15.50 -0.26 -58.94
CA GLY A 111 16.73 -0.45 -59.71
C GLY A 111 16.38 -0.71 -61.18
N PRO A 112 17.04 -0.03 -62.13
CA PRO A 112 16.63 0.08 -63.55
C PRO A 112 16.55 -1.23 -64.31
#